data_AF-A0A418WV00-F1
#
_entry.id   AF-A0A418WV00-F1
#
_cell.length_a   1.000
_cell.length_b   1.000
_cell.length_c   1.000
_cell.angle_alpha   90.00
_cell.angle_beta   90.00
_cell.angle_gamma   90.00
#
_symmetry.space_group_name_H-M   'P 1'
#
loop_
_entity.id
_entity.type
_entity.pdbx_description
1 polymer ?
#
loop_
_entity_poly.entity_id
_entity_poly.type
_entity_poly.pdbx_seq_one_letter_code
_entity_poly.pdbx_strand_id
1 'polypeptide(L)'
;MNKRHDPNTINRLIGRFADLQERWQNNPASFDWADLQALAQEGAHAYNEGAGPSFHALALDGTQHTEFHERFLTYSLEAGFDPFKLVKAGSGDTELPVIDHAGMAEEAQWNASSARMRAALMDVARTHFTPLAQEMRDGKADLPQEQLRIVEAGAESIPADLLEQIAPNLLKSPDRVERKQDVDPVEGYLSTAEVMVDSNSKPYG
;
A
#
# COMPACT_ATOMS: atom_id res chain seq x y z
N MET A 1 13.01 -22.15 -7.31
CA MET A 1 12.47 -21.71 -8.63
C MET A 1 12.33 -20.20 -8.58
N ASN A 2 13.21 -19.47 -9.28
CA ASN A 2 13.12 -18.00 -9.36
C ASN A 2 11.92 -17.64 -10.24
N LYS A 3 10.81 -17.22 -9.63
CA LYS A 3 9.72 -16.55 -10.35
C LYS A 3 10.28 -15.22 -10.84
N ARG A 4 10.62 -15.12 -12.12
CA ARG A 4 10.83 -13.82 -12.76
C ARG A 4 9.50 -13.07 -12.68
N HIS A 5 9.45 -12.00 -11.89
CA HIS A 5 8.36 -11.03 -11.93
C HIS A 5 8.27 -10.50 -13.36
N ASP A 6 7.15 -10.71 -14.05
CA ASP A 6 6.87 -10.07 -15.34
C ASP A 6 6.50 -8.61 -15.07
N PRO A 7 7.35 -7.63 -15.45
CA PRO A 7 7.08 -6.20 -15.21
C PRO A 7 5.76 -5.74 -15.82
N ASN A 8 5.26 -6.47 -16.84
CA ASN A 8 4.00 -6.16 -17.50
C ASN A 8 2.77 -6.50 -16.66
N THR A 9 2.91 -7.27 -15.58
CA THR A 9 1.77 -7.69 -14.76
C THR A 9 1.12 -6.49 -14.06
N ILE A 10 1.91 -5.63 -13.42
CA ILE A 10 1.36 -4.48 -12.67
C ILE A 10 0.79 -3.44 -13.62
N ASN A 11 1.48 -3.14 -14.73
CA ASN A 11 0.94 -2.24 -15.75
C ASN A 11 -0.39 -2.75 -16.31
N ARG A 12 -0.54 -4.06 -16.53
CA ARG A 12 -1.81 -4.67 -16.97
C ARG A 12 -2.89 -4.56 -15.89
N LEU A 13 -2.55 -4.78 -14.63
CA LEU A 13 -3.50 -4.66 -13.50
C LEU A 13 -3.99 -3.22 -13.36
N ILE A 14 -3.09 -2.24 -13.45
CA ILE A 14 -3.44 -0.82 -13.37
C ILE A 14 -4.28 -0.36 -14.55
N GLY A 15 -3.94 -0.79 -15.78
CA GLY A 15 -4.78 -0.49 -16.94
C GLY A 15 -6.21 -1.01 -16.75
N ARG A 16 -6.36 -2.24 -16.26
CA ARG A 16 -7.68 -2.82 -15.95
C ARG A 16 -8.38 -2.12 -14.79
N PHE A 17 -7.65 -1.70 -13.76
CA PHE A 17 -8.21 -0.94 -12.65
C PHE A 17 -8.80 0.39 -13.13
N ALA A 18 -8.03 1.13 -13.94
CA ALA A 18 -8.47 2.40 -14.54
C ALA A 18 -9.72 2.20 -15.42
N ASP A 19 -9.74 1.17 -16.27
CA ASP A 19 -10.91 0.84 -17.09
C ASP A 19 -12.16 0.56 -16.23
N LEU A 20 -12.00 -0.16 -15.11
CA LEU A 20 -13.11 -0.44 -14.19
C LEU A 20 -13.56 0.80 -13.44
N GLN A 21 -12.63 1.64 -13.01
CA GLN A 21 -12.93 2.90 -12.35
C GLN A 21 -13.71 3.85 -13.28
N GLU A 22 -13.28 3.97 -14.54
CA GLU A 22 -13.99 4.76 -15.55
C GLU A 22 -15.41 4.23 -15.79
N ARG A 23 -15.57 2.91 -15.92
CA ARG A 23 -16.91 2.29 -16.07
C ARG A 23 -17.81 2.58 -14.86
N TRP A 24 -17.27 2.46 -13.65
CA TRP A 24 -18.00 2.77 -12.42
C TRP A 24 -18.40 4.25 -12.38
N GLN A 25 -17.50 5.17 -12.71
CA GLN A 25 -17.80 6.62 -12.75
C GLN A 25 -18.88 6.96 -13.78
N ASN A 26 -18.87 6.30 -14.93
CA ASN A 26 -19.84 6.54 -16.01
C ASN A 26 -21.22 5.95 -15.71
N ASN A 27 -21.31 4.80 -15.02
CA ASN A 27 -22.59 4.19 -14.67
C ASN A 27 -22.51 3.37 -13.36
N PRO A 28 -22.55 4.04 -12.19
CA PRO A 28 -22.41 3.36 -10.90
C PRO A 28 -23.51 2.33 -10.61
N ALA A 29 -24.73 2.60 -11.10
CA ALA A 29 -25.91 1.81 -10.77
C ALA A 29 -25.92 0.40 -11.42
N SER A 30 -25.18 0.22 -12.52
CA SER A 30 -25.07 -1.07 -13.21
C SER A 30 -23.64 -1.60 -13.24
N PHE A 31 -22.76 -1.08 -12.38
CA PHE A 31 -21.38 -1.53 -12.32
C PHE A 31 -21.31 -2.99 -11.82
N ASP A 32 -20.53 -3.82 -12.52
CA ASP A 32 -20.33 -5.22 -12.13
C ASP A 32 -19.19 -5.34 -11.13
N TRP A 33 -19.55 -5.58 -9.86
CA TRP A 33 -18.58 -5.77 -8.79
C TRP A 33 -17.76 -7.05 -8.91
N ALA A 34 -18.22 -8.04 -9.68
CA ALA A 34 -17.50 -9.30 -9.85
C ALA A 34 -16.17 -9.09 -10.61
N ASP A 35 -16.16 -8.19 -11.60
CA ASP A 35 -14.94 -7.84 -12.34
C ASP A 35 -13.90 -7.16 -11.44
N LEU A 36 -14.36 -6.31 -10.52
CA LEU A 36 -13.48 -5.66 -9.53
C LEU A 36 -12.91 -6.68 -8.54
N GLN A 37 -13.75 -7.60 -8.06
CA GLN A 37 -13.32 -8.66 -7.16
C GLN A 37 -12.29 -9.58 -7.84
N ALA A 38 -12.52 -9.97 -9.09
CA ALA A 38 -11.58 -10.79 -9.86
C ALA A 38 -10.25 -10.06 -10.07
N LEU A 39 -10.27 -8.76 -10.34
CA LEU A 39 -9.06 -7.95 -10.44
C LEU A 39 -8.31 -7.89 -9.10
N ALA A 40 -9.00 -7.65 -8.00
CA ALA A 40 -8.42 -7.62 -6.67
C ALA A 40 -7.75 -8.97 -6.31
N GLN A 41 -8.41 -10.09 -6.65
CA GLN A 41 -7.85 -11.43 -6.46
C GLN A 41 -6.58 -11.67 -7.28
N GLU A 42 -6.55 -11.25 -8.55
CA GLU A 42 -5.35 -11.36 -9.39
C GLU A 42 -4.21 -10.47 -8.86
N GLY A 43 -4.56 -9.29 -8.33
CA GLY A 43 -3.62 -8.27 -7.86
C GLY A 43 -3.16 -8.40 -6.41
N ALA A 44 -3.78 -9.26 -5.60
CA ALA A 44 -3.57 -9.33 -4.14
C ALA A 44 -2.10 -9.51 -3.71
N HIS A 45 -1.27 -10.11 -4.57
CA HIS A 45 0.16 -10.34 -4.31
C HIS A 45 1.09 -9.61 -5.30
N ALA A 46 0.59 -8.63 -6.03
CA ALA A 46 1.35 -7.85 -7.02
C ALA A 46 2.15 -6.71 -6.37
N TYR A 47 3.20 -7.06 -5.63
CA TYR A 47 3.97 -6.15 -4.78
C TYR A 47 5.13 -5.39 -5.46
N ASN A 48 5.41 -5.67 -6.73
CA ASN A 48 6.51 -5.05 -7.52
C ASN A 48 7.90 -5.09 -6.89
N GLU A 49 8.27 -6.24 -6.30
CA GLU A 49 9.56 -6.37 -5.59
C GLU A 49 10.75 -6.05 -6.51
N GLY A 50 11.45 -4.94 -6.23
CA GLY A 50 12.65 -4.51 -6.97
C GLY A 50 12.39 -3.80 -8.31
N ALA A 51 11.15 -3.43 -8.63
CA ALA A 51 10.84 -2.76 -9.90
C ALA A 51 9.83 -1.59 -9.80
N GLY A 52 9.45 -1.17 -8.59
CA GLY A 52 8.65 0.06 -8.38
C GLY A 52 7.59 -0.08 -7.28
N PRO A 53 6.55 0.78 -7.29
CA PRO A 53 5.45 0.72 -6.34
C PRO A 53 4.56 -0.51 -6.58
N SER A 54 3.87 -0.95 -5.52
CA SER A 54 2.92 -2.05 -5.56
C SER A 54 1.68 -1.69 -6.41
N PHE A 55 0.93 -2.70 -6.85
CA PHE A 55 -0.37 -2.47 -7.49
C PHE A 55 -1.32 -1.67 -6.58
N HIS A 56 -1.33 -1.94 -5.28
CA HIS A 56 -2.22 -1.29 -4.34
C HIS A 56 -1.83 0.16 -4.08
N ALA A 57 -0.53 0.46 -3.99
CA ALA A 57 -0.04 1.83 -3.88
C ALA A 57 -0.50 2.65 -5.09
N LEU A 58 -0.32 2.12 -6.30
CA LEU A 58 -0.76 2.78 -7.53
C LEU A 58 -2.28 2.92 -7.66
N ALA A 59 -3.05 2.02 -7.04
CA ALA A 59 -4.50 2.01 -7.12
C ALA A 59 -5.19 2.87 -6.04
N LEU A 60 -4.52 3.13 -4.92
CA LEU A 60 -5.12 3.78 -3.74
C LEU A 60 -4.47 5.11 -3.40
N ASP A 61 -3.13 5.19 -3.46
CA ASP A 61 -2.40 6.33 -2.92
C ASP A 61 -2.56 7.58 -3.82
N GLY A 62 -2.74 8.74 -3.19
CA GLY A 62 -2.87 10.02 -3.90
C GLY A 62 -4.16 10.18 -4.73
N THR A 63 -5.16 9.32 -4.54
CA THR A 63 -6.44 9.38 -5.24
C THR A 63 -7.59 9.70 -4.29
N GLN A 64 -8.66 10.31 -4.82
CA GLN A 64 -9.86 10.52 -4.02
C GLN A 64 -10.60 9.19 -3.82
N HIS A 65 -10.62 8.70 -2.57
CA HIS A 65 -11.32 7.47 -2.23
C HIS A 65 -12.84 7.59 -2.36
N THR A 66 -13.43 6.52 -2.88
CA THR A 66 -14.88 6.35 -3.10
C THR A 66 -15.31 4.93 -2.71
N GLU A 67 -16.59 4.59 -2.84
CA GLU A 67 -17.08 3.22 -2.66
C GLU A 67 -16.31 2.19 -3.53
N PHE A 68 -15.89 2.59 -4.73
CA PHE A 68 -15.09 1.74 -5.61
C PHE A 68 -13.78 1.30 -4.96
N HIS A 69 -13.03 2.26 -4.41
CA HIS A 69 -11.74 2.00 -3.74
C HIS A 69 -11.92 1.20 -2.45
N GLU A 70 -12.99 1.50 -1.70
CA GLU A 70 -13.34 0.76 -0.48
C GLU A 70 -13.62 -0.73 -0.76
N ARG A 71 -14.43 -1.02 -1.79
CA ARG A 71 -14.72 -2.39 -2.19
C ARG A 71 -13.50 -3.09 -2.78
N PHE A 72 -12.70 -2.38 -3.57
CA PHE A 72 -11.44 -2.92 -4.07
C PHE A 72 -10.51 -3.34 -2.93
N LEU A 73 -10.27 -2.47 -1.94
CA LEU A 73 -9.45 -2.81 -0.79
C LEU A 73 -10.03 -4.01 -0.03
N THR A 74 -11.34 -4.04 0.21
CA THR A 74 -12.01 -5.15 0.87
C THR A 74 -11.75 -6.48 0.15
N TYR A 75 -11.95 -6.52 -1.18
CA TYR A 75 -11.69 -7.72 -1.97
C TYR A 75 -10.20 -8.10 -1.99
N SER A 76 -9.30 -7.13 -2.01
CA SER A 76 -7.86 -7.40 -1.92
C SER A 76 -7.51 -8.04 -0.58
N LEU A 77 -8.03 -7.52 0.53
CA LEU A 77 -7.81 -8.07 1.88
C LEU A 77 -8.37 -9.50 1.99
N GLU A 78 -9.58 -9.74 1.48
CA GLU A 78 -10.17 -11.08 1.41
C GLU A 78 -9.34 -12.05 0.55
N ALA A 79 -8.66 -11.54 -0.47
CA ALA A 79 -7.77 -12.31 -1.33
C ALA A 79 -6.35 -12.51 -0.75
N GLY A 80 -6.08 -12.00 0.46
CA GLY A 80 -4.80 -12.19 1.15
C GLY A 80 -3.75 -11.12 0.84
N PHE A 81 -4.16 -9.95 0.35
CA PHE A 81 -3.28 -8.77 0.37
C PHE A 81 -2.85 -8.46 1.81
N ASP A 82 -1.55 -8.28 2.00
CA ASP A 82 -0.95 -7.91 3.28
C ASP A 82 -0.59 -6.42 3.24
N PRO A 83 -1.40 -5.54 3.86
CA PRO A 83 -1.17 -4.10 3.83
C PRO A 83 0.06 -3.69 4.64
N PHE A 84 0.52 -4.52 5.58
CA PHE A 84 1.67 -4.22 6.44
C PHE A 84 3.00 -4.74 5.86
N LYS A 85 2.98 -5.29 4.64
CA LYS A 85 4.19 -5.70 3.94
C LYS A 85 5.03 -4.49 3.56
N LEU A 86 6.35 -4.64 3.69
CA LEU A 86 7.33 -3.73 3.11
C LEU A 86 7.95 -4.35 1.84
N VAL A 87 8.22 -3.51 0.85
CA VAL A 87 8.83 -3.91 -0.43
C VAL A 87 10.08 -3.09 -0.70
N LYS A 88 11.09 -3.70 -1.33
CA LYS A 88 12.30 -2.98 -1.72
C LYS A 88 12.03 -2.05 -2.90
N ALA A 89 12.41 -0.79 -2.73
CA ALA A 89 12.41 0.19 -3.81
C ALA A 89 13.50 -0.16 -4.84
N GLY A 90 13.10 -0.46 -6.08
CA GLY A 90 13.95 -0.59 -7.27
C GLY A 90 15.43 -0.89 -7.03
N SER A 91 16.24 0.18 -7.01
CA SER A 91 17.70 0.16 -6.99
C SER A 91 18.36 0.32 -5.60
N GLY A 92 17.58 0.36 -4.52
CA GLY A 92 18.09 0.62 -3.17
C GLY A 92 17.71 -0.43 -2.13
N ASP A 93 18.34 -0.33 -0.95
CA ASP A 93 17.98 -1.09 0.24
C ASP A 93 16.82 -0.45 1.05
N THR A 94 16.18 0.59 0.49
CA THR A 94 15.04 1.25 1.12
C THR A 94 13.79 0.40 0.97
N GLU A 95 13.19 0.07 2.10
CA GLU A 95 11.90 -0.62 2.20
C GLU A 95 10.77 0.42 2.23
N LEU A 96 9.76 0.23 1.38
CA LEU A 96 8.58 1.08 1.27
C LEU A 96 7.32 0.30 1.65
N PRO A 97 6.33 0.93 2.31
CA PRO A 97 5.04 0.29 2.53
C PRO A 97 4.34 0.06 1.19
N VAL A 98 3.49 -0.96 1.15
CA VAL A 98 2.74 -1.32 -0.06
C VAL A 98 1.54 -0.41 -0.33
N ILE A 99 1.16 0.43 0.64
CA ILE A 99 0.15 1.50 0.58
C ILE A 99 0.56 2.65 1.52
N ASP A 100 0.07 3.86 1.27
CA ASP A 100 0.29 5.02 2.14
C ASP A 100 -0.71 5.05 3.31
N HIS A 101 -0.32 4.41 4.42
CA HIS A 101 -1.11 4.42 5.66
C HIS A 101 -1.30 5.82 6.25
N ALA A 102 -0.32 6.71 6.08
CA ALA A 102 -0.39 8.05 6.64
C ALA A 102 -1.36 8.93 5.85
N GLY A 103 -1.22 8.94 4.52
CA GLY A 103 -2.15 9.63 3.63
C GLY A 103 -3.58 9.14 3.78
N MET A 104 -3.79 7.81 3.88
CA MET A 104 -5.13 7.26 4.12
C MET A 104 -5.73 7.72 5.46
N ALA A 105 -4.91 7.82 6.52
CA ALA A 105 -5.38 8.26 7.83
C ALA A 105 -5.64 9.77 7.90
N GLU A 106 -4.88 10.57 7.15
CA GLU A 106 -5.14 11.98 6.95
C GLU A 106 -6.50 12.16 6.22
N GLU A 107 -6.68 11.51 5.09
CA GLU A 107 -7.93 11.62 4.33
C GLU A 107 -9.16 11.12 5.10
N ALA A 108 -9.00 10.10 5.95
CA ALA A 108 -10.07 9.57 6.80
C ALA A 108 -10.71 10.63 7.72
N GLN A 109 -10.04 11.76 7.95
CA GLN A 109 -10.60 12.86 8.75
C GLN A 109 -11.77 13.57 8.04
N TRP A 110 -11.83 13.53 6.70
CA TRP A 110 -12.85 14.23 5.92
C TRP A 110 -13.51 13.40 4.83
N ASN A 111 -13.03 12.19 4.54
CA ASN A 111 -13.61 11.27 3.57
C ASN A 111 -14.12 9.99 4.25
N ALA A 112 -15.43 9.73 4.11
CA ALA A 112 -16.08 8.58 4.72
C ALA A 112 -15.61 7.22 4.16
N SER A 113 -15.24 7.15 2.89
CA SER A 113 -14.65 5.93 2.29
C SER A 113 -13.24 5.70 2.82
N SER A 114 -12.39 6.73 2.88
CA SER A 114 -11.05 6.62 3.50
C SER A 114 -11.15 6.19 4.97
N ALA A 115 -12.15 6.69 5.71
CA ALA A 115 -12.40 6.28 7.09
C ALA A 115 -12.78 4.80 7.22
N ARG A 116 -13.63 4.28 6.33
CA ARG A 116 -14.00 2.85 6.32
C ARG A 116 -12.84 1.96 5.87
N MET A 117 -12.07 2.40 4.88
CA MET A 117 -10.85 1.71 4.46
C MET A 117 -9.84 1.62 5.60
N ARG A 118 -9.58 2.73 6.30
CA ARG A 118 -8.71 2.74 7.48
C ARG A 118 -9.23 1.80 8.58
N ALA A 119 -10.53 1.77 8.83
CA ALA A 119 -11.13 0.86 9.81
C ALA A 119 -10.87 -0.61 9.42
N ALA A 120 -11.04 -0.96 8.14
CA ALA A 120 -10.73 -2.31 7.64
C ALA A 120 -9.24 -2.66 7.84
N LEU A 121 -8.32 -1.72 7.60
CA LEU A 121 -6.89 -1.92 7.88
C LEU A 121 -6.62 -2.13 9.37
N MET A 122 -7.31 -1.40 10.26
CA MET A 122 -7.21 -1.59 11.71
C MET A 122 -7.68 -2.96 12.16
N ASP A 123 -8.74 -3.51 11.56
CA ASP A 123 -9.21 -4.86 11.85
C ASP A 123 -8.19 -5.93 11.42
N VAL A 124 -7.55 -5.74 10.27
CA VAL A 124 -6.43 -6.59 9.82
C VAL A 124 -5.24 -6.47 10.77
N ALA A 125 -4.90 -5.25 11.19
CA ALA A 125 -3.83 -4.96 12.15
C ALA A 125 -4.06 -5.69 13.47
N ARG A 126 -5.32 -5.78 13.95
CA ARG A 126 -5.63 -6.56 15.17
C ARG A 126 -5.22 -8.00 15.02
N THR A 127 -5.54 -8.62 13.90
CA THR A 127 -5.17 -10.02 13.64
C THR A 127 -3.66 -10.18 13.54
N HIS A 128 -2.99 -9.25 12.85
CA HIS A 128 -1.55 -9.31 12.58
C HIS A 128 -0.70 -9.05 13.85
N PHE A 129 -1.05 -8.05 14.65
CA PHE A 129 -0.20 -7.54 15.73
C PHE A 129 -0.62 -7.97 17.14
N THR A 130 -1.79 -8.60 17.34
CA THR A 130 -2.18 -9.11 18.68
C THR A 130 -1.15 -10.09 19.26
N PRO A 131 -0.64 -11.10 18.51
CA PRO A 131 0.38 -12.00 19.05
C PRO A 131 1.63 -11.25 19.52
N LEU A 132 2.07 -10.27 18.73
CA LEU A 132 3.23 -9.45 19.05
C LEU A 132 3.01 -8.60 20.30
N ALA A 133 1.86 -7.93 20.41
CA ALA A 133 1.49 -7.15 21.58
C ALA A 133 1.47 -8.01 22.86
N GLN A 134 0.98 -9.26 22.75
CA GLN A 134 0.97 -10.22 23.86
C GLN A 134 2.41 -10.60 24.28
N GLU A 135 3.31 -10.85 23.32
CA GLU A 135 4.72 -11.18 23.60
C GLU A 135 5.47 -10.02 24.27
N MET A 136 5.25 -8.79 23.79
CA MET A 136 5.81 -7.57 24.39
C MET A 136 5.30 -7.37 25.82
N ARG A 137 4.00 -7.57 26.06
CA ARG A 137 3.38 -7.48 27.39
C ARG A 137 3.95 -8.52 28.36
N ASP A 138 4.19 -9.73 27.89
CA ASP A 138 4.75 -10.82 28.69
C ASP A 138 6.27 -10.66 28.94
N GLY A 139 6.91 -9.62 28.38
CA GLY A 139 8.35 -9.39 28.49
C GLY A 139 9.20 -10.45 27.79
N LYS A 140 8.61 -11.14 26.79
CA LYS A 140 9.21 -12.30 26.12
C LYS A 140 9.97 -11.96 24.85
N ALA A 141 9.76 -10.77 24.30
CA ALA A 141 10.33 -10.37 23.03
C ALA A 141 11.00 -8.99 23.12
N ASP A 142 12.22 -8.89 22.61
CA ASP A 142 12.73 -7.64 22.06
C ASP A 142 12.21 -7.55 20.62
N LEU A 143 11.65 -6.41 20.23
CA LEU A 143 11.08 -6.23 18.90
C LEU A 143 12.18 -6.30 17.84
N PRO A 144 12.17 -7.29 16.92
CA PRO A 144 13.15 -7.34 15.84
C PRO A 144 13.08 -6.05 15.01
N GLN A 145 14.24 -5.55 14.57
CA GLN A 145 14.35 -4.33 13.75
C GLN A 145 13.39 -4.32 12.54
N GLU A 146 13.20 -5.47 11.90
CA GLU A 146 12.26 -5.63 10.77
C GLU A 146 10.80 -5.41 11.18
N GLN A 147 10.37 -5.98 12.30
CA GLN A 147 9.01 -5.79 12.81
C GLN A 147 8.79 -4.35 13.28
N LEU A 148 9.81 -3.71 13.86
CA LEU A 148 9.74 -2.29 14.21
C LEU A 148 9.49 -1.43 12.97
N ARG A 149 10.19 -1.67 11.86
CA ARG A 149 9.99 -0.92 10.61
C ARG A 149 8.58 -1.09 10.05
N ILE A 150 8.03 -2.30 10.11
CA ILE A 150 6.64 -2.56 9.70
C ILE A 150 5.66 -1.76 10.57
N VAL A 151 5.83 -1.80 11.89
CA VAL A 151 4.98 -1.07 12.84
C VAL A 151 5.09 0.44 12.64
N GLU A 152 6.29 0.96 12.39
CA GLU A 152 6.52 2.38 12.11
C GLU A 152 5.86 2.84 10.81
N ALA A 153 5.95 2.04 9.75
CA ALA A 153 5.38 2.35 8.45
C ALA A 153 3.85 2.24 8.41
N GLY A 154 3.27 1.36 9.23
CA GLY A 154 1.82 1.13 9.31
C GLY A 154 1.12 1.79 10.50
N ALA A 155 1.84 2.59 11.32
CA ALA A 155 1.39 3.06 12.63
C ALA A 155 -0.03 3.68 12.62
N GLU A 156 -0.35 4.45 11.58
CA GLU A 156 -1.63 5.16 11.43
C GLU A 156 -2.84 4.23 11.23
N SER A 157 -2.58 3.00 10.79
CA SER A 157 -3.57 1.94 10.60
C SER A 157 -3.50 0.86 11.68
N ILE A 158 -2.67 1.03 12.71
CA ILE A 158 -2.63 0.13 13.88
C ILE A 158 -3.52 0.73 14.98
N PRO A 159 -4.40 -0.06 15.61
CA PRO A 159 -5.18 0.40 16.76
C PRO A 159 -4.29 0.92 17.90
N ALA A 160 -4.67 2.06 18.49
CA ALA A 160 -3.87 2.72 19.52
C ALA A 160 -3.57 1.81 20.73
N ASP A 161 -4.51 0.94 21.10
CA ASP A 161 -4.34 -0.02 22.20
C ASP A 161 -3.24 -1.05 21.93
N LEU A 162 -3.03 -1.43 20.66
CA LEU A 162 -1.92 -2.31 20.26
C LEU A 162 -0.62 -1.53 20.13
N LEU A 163 -0.67 -0.32 19.56
CA LEU A 163 0.51 0.52 19.39
C LEU A 163 1.12 0.92 20.74
N GLU A 164 0.30 1.14 21.78
CA GLU A 164 0.76 1.43 23.14
C GLU A 164 1.61 0.30 23.72
N GLN A 165 1.31 -0.94 23.37
CA GLN A 165 2.01 -2.11 23.88
C GLN A 165 3.28 -2.40 23.08
N ILE A 166 3.23 -2.22 21.76
CA ILE A 166 4.31 -2.60 20.85
C ILE A 166 5.35 -1.48 20.73
N ALA A 167 4.90 -0.25 20.53
CA ALA A 167 5.74 0.90 20.23
C ALA A 167 5.13 2.20 20.79
N PRO A 168 5.05 2.35 22.13
CA PRO A 168 4.37 3.48 22.78
C PRO A 168 4.93 4.86 22.40
N ASN A 169 6.18 4.92 21.94
CA ASN A 169 6.81 6.16 21.49
C ASN A 169 6.13 6.73 20.22
N LEU A 170 5.50 5.88 19.40
CA LEU A 170 4.82 6.30 18.18
C LEU A 170 3.48 7.01 18.46
N LEU A 171 2.87 6.78 19.62
CA LEU A 171 1.68 7.52 20.08
C LEU A 171 2.01 8.94 20.57
N LYS A 172 3.26 9.19 20.93
CA LYS A 172 3.72 10.41 21.63
C LYS A 172 4.33 11.46 20.72
N SER A 173 4.15 11.36 19.40
CA SER A 173 4.67 12.37 18.46
C SER A 173 3.57 13.34 18.03
N PRO A 174 3.33 14.45 18.77
CA PRO A 174 2.60 15.60 18.26
C PRO A 174 3.41 16.39 17.20
N ASP A 175 4.71 16.10 17.05
CA ASP A 175 5.63 16.69 16.06
C ASP A 175 5.99 15.68 14.94
N ARG A 176 5.02 14.97 14.34
CA ARG A 176 5.21 14.52 12.95
C ARG A 176 5.14 15.78 12.06
N VAL A 177 6.18 16.61 12.17
CA VAL A 177 6.61 17.59 11.18
C VAL A 177 6.41 16.91 9.85
N GLU A 178 5.60 17.54 8.99
CA GLU A 178 5.50 17.34 7.55
C GLU A 178 6.62 16.44 7.02
N ARG A 179 6.47 15.11 7.16
CA ARG A 179 7.01 14.21 6.15
C ARG A 179 5.98 14.27 5.04
N LYS A 180 5.86 15.46 4.42
CA LYS A 180 5.70 15.47 2.98
C LYS A 180 6.81 14.56 2.51
N GLN A 181 6.46 13.38 2.05
CA GLN A 181 7.25 12.77 1.02
C GLN A 181 7.23 13.80 -0.11
N ASP A 182 8.18 14.72 -0.09
CA ASP A 182 8.49 15.68 -1.17
C ASP A 182 9.18 14.92 -2.33
N VAL A 183 8.73 13.69 -2.55
CA VAL A 183 8.88 13.03 -3.83
C VAL A 183 7.54 13.29 -4.46
N ASP A 184 7.44 14.39 -5.22
CA ASP A 184 6.43 14.47 -6.25
C ASP A 184 6.54 13.13 -7.00
N PRO A 185 5.53 12.25 -6.91
CA PRO A 185 5.61 10.94 -7.52
C PRO A 185 6.00 11.12 -8.99
N VAL A 186 5.45 12.15 -9.65
CA VAL A 186 5.69 12.48 -11.04
C VAL A 186 7.16 12.87 -11.32
N GLU A 187 7.83 13.65 -10.46
CA GLU A 187 9.23 14.05 -10.71
C GLU A 187 10.23 12.92 -10.49
N GLY A 188 9.99 12.04 -9.50
CA GLY A 188 10.79 10.82 -9.34
C GLY A 188 10.58 9.81 -10.48
N TYR A 189 9.37 9.78 -11.05
CA TYR A 189 9.01 8.88 -12.15
C TYR A 189 9.56 9.32 -13.50
N LEU A 190 9.62 10.63 -13.79
CA LEU A 190 10.19 11.14 -15.04
C LEU A 190 11.70 10.86 -15.12
N SER A 191 12.45 11.02 -14.02
CA SER A 191 13.88 10.71 -13.98
C SER A 191 14.22 9.26 -14.30
N THR A 192 13.32 8.31 -13.99
CA THR A 192 13.59 6.88 -14.25
C THR A 192 13.18 6.46 -15.66
N ALA A 193 12.11 7.06 -16.20
CA ALA A 193 11.67 6.84 -17.58
C ALA A 193 12.65 7.43 -18.60
N GLU A 194 13.26 8.59 -18.32
CA GLU A 194 14.27 9.20 -19.22
C GLU A 194 15.56 8.36 -19.28
N VAL A 195 16.00 7.76 -18.17
CA VAL A 195 17.21 6.91 -18.14
C VAL A 195 17.04 5.60 -18.93
N MET A 196 15.82 5.04 -18.97
CA MET A 196 15.53 3.84 -19.76
C MET A 196 15.39 4.11 -21.27
N VAL A 197 15.05 5.34 -21.68
CA VAL A 197 14.96 5.70 -23.11
C VAL A 197 16.34 5.96 -23.71
N ASP A 198 17.27 6.58 -22.97
CA ASP A 198 18.64 6.83 -23.47
C ASP A 198 19.49 5.57 -23.63
N SER A 199 19.17 4.51 -22.87
CA SER A 199 19.92 3.24 -22.90
C SER A 199 19.57 2.34 -24.11
N ASN A 200 18.56 2.71 -24.91
CA ASN A 200 18.11 1.93 -26.08
C ASN A 200 18.42 2.58 -27.44
N SER A 201 19.33 3.55 -27.46
CA SER A 201 19.92 4.12 -28.69
C SER A 201 20.88 3.11 -29.36
N LYS A 202 20.31 2.19 -30.14
CA LYS A 202 20.87 1.34 -31.21
C LYS A 202 22.40 1.29 -31.41
N PRO A 203 23.00 0.09 -31.54
CA PRO A 203 24.25 -0.09 -32.28
C PRO A 203 23.93 -0.23 -33.78
N TYR A 204 24.48 0.63 -34.63
CA TYR A 204 24.68 0.31 -36.05
C TYR A 204 26.05 0.79 -36.49
N GLY A 205 26.78 -0.17 -37.09
CA GLY A 205 27.75 -0.06 -38.20
C GLY A 205 28.54 1.22 -38.38
#